data_AF-E8R944-F1
#
_entry.id   AF-E8R944-F1
#
_cell.length_a   1.000
_cell.length_b   1.000
_cell.length_c   1.000
_cell.angle_alpha   90.00
_cell.angle_beta   90.00
_cell.angle_gamma   90.00
#
_symmetry.space_group_name_H-M   'P 1'
#
loop_
_entity.id
_entity.type
_entity.pdbx_description
1 polymer ?
#
loop_
_entity_poly.entity_id
_entity_poly.type
_entity_poly.pdbx_seq_one_letter_code
_entity_poly.pdbx_strand_id
1 'polypeptide(L)'
;MLDASRMRQEIIRLIDESREQAYKIAFYSDPTVASIMEKLIAEWERNQQKGIPLDYASEEELKAMYTIAVKISETPPHVLMARYLRGLMSTGRKEG
;
A
#
# COMPACT_ATOMS: atom_id res chain seq x y z
N MET A 1 -0.91 -9.85 -18.92
CA MET A 1 -0.63 -8.71 -18.01
C MET A 1 -1.96 -8.03 -17.72
N LEU A 2 -2.26 -7.68 -16.46
CA LEU A 2 -3.49 -6.94 -16.13
C LEU A 2 -3.38 -5.51 -16.65
N ASP A 3 -4.49 -4.92 -17.09
CA ASP A 3 -4.54 -3.49 -17.40
C ASP A 3 -4.57 -2.63 -16.10
N ALA A 4 -4.33 -1.33 -16.25
CA ALA A 4 -4.28 -0.38 -15.15
C ALA A 4 -5.57 -0.35 -14.30
N SER A 5 -6.73 -0.39 -14.94
CA SER A 5 -8.03 -0.39 -14.25
C SER A 5 -8.20 -1.65 -13.38
N ARG A 6 -7.79 -2.80 -13.90
CA ARG A 6 -7.87 -4.08 -13.18
C ARG A 6 -6.84 -4.17 -12.06
N MET A 7 -5.63 -3.66 -12.24
CA MET A 7 -4.63 -3.61 -11.15
C MET A 7 -5.11 -2.76 -9.98
N ARG A 8 -5.67 -1.58 -10.27
CA ARG A 8 -6.30 -0.69 -9.27
C ARG A 8 -7.42 -1.40 -8.50
N GLN A 9 -8.36 -2.01 -9.21
CA GLN A 9 -9.46 -2.74 -8.57
C GLN A 9 -8.96 -3.87 -7.67
N GLU A 10 -7.94 -4.61 -8.12
CA GLU A 10 -7.35 -5.67 -7.32
C GLU A 10 -6.60 -5.13 -6.09
N ILE A 11 -5.88 -4.00 -6.19
CA ILE A 11 -5.26 -3.36 -5.01
C ILE A 11 -6.33 -3.03 -3.96
N ILE A 12 -7.42 -2.38 -4.37
CA ILE A 12 -8.54 -2.04 -3.48
C ILE A 12 -9.13 -3.30 -2.86
N ARG A 13 -9.40 -4.33 -3.66
CA ARG A 13 -9.98 -5.60 -3.21
C ARG A 13 -9.07 -6.34 -2.22
N LEU A 14 -7.78 -6.39 -2.50
CA LEU A 14 -6.80 -7.13 -1.68
C LEU A 14 -6.44 -6.41 -0.39
N ILE A 15 -6.42 -5.08 -0.39
CA ILE A 15 -5.92 -4.26 0.71
C ILE A 15 -7.03 -3.49 1.40
N ASP A 16 -7.73 -2.61 0.69
CA ASP A 16 -8.68 -1.67 1.29
C ASP A 16 -10.00 -2.33 1.70
N GLU A 17 -10.47 -3.31 0.95
CA GLU A 17 -11.69 -4.07 1.25
C GLU A 17 -11.42 -5.31 2.13
N SER A 18 -10.14 -5.65 2.36
CA SER A 18 -9.79 -6.76 3.23
C SER A 18 -10.25 -6.49 4.68
N ARG A 19 -10.79 -7.54 5.32
CA ARG A 19 -11.13 -7.53 6.75
C ARG A 19 -9.88 -7.61 7.63
N GLU A 20 -8.75 -8.02 7.06
CA GLU A 20 -7.47 -8.18 7.75
C GLU A 20 -6.70 -6.85 7.83
N GLN A 21 -6.74 -6.18 8.98
CA GLN A 21 -6.06 -4.90 9.19
C GLN A 21 -4.54 -4.98 8.95
N ALA A 22 -3.94 -6.15 9.20
CA ALA A 22 -2.51 -6.38 8.99
C ALA A 22 -2.10 -6.16 7.52
N TYR A 23 -3.00 -6.36 6.56
CA TYR A 23 -2.71 -6.14 5.14
C TYR A 23 -2.58 -4.65 4.82
N LYS A 24 -3.51 -3.83 5.33
CA LYS A 24 -3.44 -2.37 5.19
C LYS A 24 -2.16 -1.82 5.83
N ILE A 25 -1.88 -2.24 7.06
CA ILE A 25 -0.69 -1.80 7.79
C ILE A 25 0.57 -2.18 7.01
N ALA A 26 0.69 -3.44 6.57
CA ALA A 26 1.87 -3.88 5.83
C ALA A 26 2.02 -3.16 4.49
N PHE A 27 0.92 -2.92 3.78
CA PHE A 27 0.93 -2.30 2.46
C PHE A 27 1.34 -0.82 2.55
N TYR A 28 0.64 -0.04 3.38
CA TYR A 28 0.92 1.39 3.50
C TYR A 28 2.21 1.70 4.28
N SER A 29 2.78 0.72 4.99
CA SER A 29 4.12 0.85 5.59
C SER A 29 5.26 0.44 4.65
N ASP A 30 4.98 -0.10 3.47
CA ASP A 30 6.03 -0.41 2.49
C ASP A 30 6.60 0.91 1.93
N PRO A 31 7.93 1.13 1.96
CA PRO A 31 8.53 2.39 1.53
C PRO A 31 8.20 2.77 0.07
N THR A 32 8.07 1.79 -0.81
CA THR A 32 7.72 2.01 -2.22
C THR A 32 6.29 2.49 -2.33
N VAL A 33 5.36 1.82 -1.64
CA VAL A 33 3.94 2.18 -1.61
C VAL A 33 3.75 3.56 -1.00
N ALA A 34 4.42 3.84 0.13
CA ALA A 34 4.33 5.12 0.82
C ALA A 34 4.79 6.28 -0.09
N SER A 35 5.93 6.12 -0.77
CA SER A 35 6.45 7.13 -1.69
C SER A 35 5.53 7.38 -2.89
N ILE A 36 4.95 6.32 -3.48
CA ILE A 36 3.97 6.46 -4.56
C ILE A 36 2.73 7.17 -4.03
N MET A 37 2.16 6.71 -2.91
CA MET A 37 0.94 7.29 -2.34
C MET A 37 1.09 8.77 -1.99
N GLU A 38 2.25 9.21 -1.49
CA GLU A 38 2.53 10.63 -1.26
C GLU A 38 2.38 11.45 -2.54
N LYS A 39 2.97 10.98 -3.65
CA LYS A 39 2.82 11.62 -4.97
C LYS A 39 1.36 11.65 -5.42
N LEU A 40 0.65 10.53 -5.29
CA LEU A 40 -0.73 10.39 -5.74
C LEU A 40 -1.70 11.27 -4.95
N ILE A 41 -1.51 11.36 -3.63
CA ILE A 41 -2.30 12.24 -2.76
C ILE A 41 -2.08 13.69 -3.18
N ALA A 42 -0.83 14.10 -3.40
CA ALA A 42 -0.52 15.46 -3.86
C ALA A 42 -1.18 15.79 -5.21
N GLU A 43 -1.21 14.85 -6.16
CA GLU A 43 -1.93 15.03 -7.43
C GLU A 43 -3.45 15.09 -7.24
N TRP A 44 -4.01 14.21 -6.42
CA TRP A 44 -5.43 14.20 -6.11
C TRP A 44 -5.88 15.52 -5.47
N GLU A 45 -5.09 16.06 -4.54
CA GLU A 45 -5.32 17.37 -3.93
C GLU A 45 -5.23 18.51 -4.95
N ARG A 46 -4.21 18.52 -5.82
CA ARG A 46 -4.08 19.49 -6.93
C ARG A 46 -5.29 19.47 -7.87
N ASN A 47 -5.92 18.31 -8.02
CA ASN A 47 -7.09 18.10 -8.87
C ASN A 47 -8.41 18.16 -8.09
N GLN A 48 -8.48 18.97 -7.03
CA GLN A 48 -9.69 19.23 -6.23
C GLN A 48 -10.33 17.96 -5.66
N GLN A 49 -9.51 16.97 -5.34
CA GLN A 49 -9.93 15.70 -4.74
C GLN A 49 -10.95 14.93 -5.59
N LYS A 50 -10.91 15.09 -6.93
CA LYS A 50 -11.79 14.35 -7.83
C LYS A 50 -11.34 12.88 -7.93
N GLY A 51 -12.27 11.94 -7.70
CA GLY A 51 -11.99 10.51 -7.74
C GLY A 51 -11.23 10.04 -6.49
N ILE A 52 -10.35 9.05 -6.65
CA ILE A 52 -9.48 8.53 -5.59
C ILE A 52 -7.99 8.73 -5.94
N PRO A 53 -7.06 8.73 -4.97
CA PRO A 53 -5.63 8.91 -5.26
C PRO A 53 -5.06 7.96 -6.31
N LEU A 54 -5.50 6.69 -6.31
CA LEU A 54 -5.07 5.72 -7.32
C LEU A 54 -5.43 6.17 -8.76
N ASP A 55 -6.44 7.04 -8.97
CA ASP A 55 -6.86 7.53 -10.31
C ASP A 55 -5.76 8.32 -11.01
N TYR A 56 -4.77 8.79 -10.25
CA TYR A 56 -3.65 9.58 -10.73
C TYR A 56 -2.36 8.76 -10.92
N ALA A 57 -2.42 7.45 -10.68
CA ALA A 57 -1.26 6.57 -10.79
C ALA A 57 -0.93 6.19 -12.24
N SER A 58 0.36 6.15 -12.57
CA SER A 58 0.81 5.55 -13.83
C SER A 58 0.61 4.03 -13.82
N GLU A 59 0.67 3.40 -15.01
CA GLU A 59 0.58 1.94 -15.11
C GLU A 59 1.73 1.25 -14.37
N GLU A 60 2.94 1.79 -14.42
CA GLU A 60 4.12 1.27 -13.72
C GLU A 60 3.97 1.36 -12.20
N GLU A 61 3.41 2.47 -11.70
CA GLU A 61 3.13 2.66 -10.28
C GLU A 61 2.07 1.67 -9.80
N LEU A 62 0.99 1.51 -10.55
CA LEU A 62 -0.04 0.50 -10.27
C LEU A 62 0.54 -0.91 -10.30
N LYS A 63 1.45 -1.21 -11.23
CA LYS A 63 2.11 -2.52 -11.32
C LYS A 63 3.00 -2.79 -10.11
N ALA A 64 3.76 -1.78 -9.65
CA ALA A 64 4.60 -1.89 -8.47
C ALA A 64 3.74 -2.13 -7.21
N MET A 65 2.72 -1.30 -7.01
CA MET A 65 1.76 -1.43 -5.91
C MET A 65 1.03 -2.77 -5.94
N TYR A 66 0.54 -3.20 -7.10
CA TYR A 66 -0.15 -4.48 -7.27
C TYR A 66 0.74 -5.67 -6.92
N THR A 67 2.00 -5.65 -7.35
CA THR A 67 2.97 -6.70 -7.02
C THR A 67 3.16 -6.84 -5.50
N ILE A 68 3.17 -5.72 -4.78
CA ILE A 68 3.30 -5.70 -3.32
C ILE A 68 1.99 -6.18 -2.66
N ALA A 69 0.83 -5.73 -3.15
CA ALA A 69 -0.48 -6.14 -2.65
C ALA A 69 -0.68 -7.66 -2.74
N VAL A 70 -0.31 -8.28 -3.87
CA VAL A 70 -0.37 -9.73 -4.06
C VAL A 70 0.50 -10.45 -3.02
N LYS A 71 1.78 -10.07 -2.88
CA LYS A 71 2.69 -10.68 -1.91
C LYS A 71 2.16 -10.59 -0.47
N ILE A 72 1.56 -9.46 -0.12
CA ILE A 72 0.95 -9.25 1.20
C ILE A 72 -0.25 -10.17 1.38
N SER A 73 -1.13 -10.27 0.39
CA SER A 73 -2.32 -11.13 0.45
C SER A 73 -2.00 -12.63 0.56
N GLU A 74 -0.84 -13.04 0.05
CA GLU A 74 -0.33 -14.41 0.16
C GLU A 74 0.41 -14.66 1.49
N THR A 75 0.69 -13.60 2.27
CA THR A 75 1.39 -13.73 3.56
C THR A 75 0.37 -13.84 4.71
N PRO A 76 0.54 -14.80 5.64
CA PRO A 76 -0.34 -14.91 6.80
C PRO A 76 -0.37 -13.60 7.64
N PRO A 77 -1.54 -13.07 8.03
CA PRO A 77 -1.66 -11.79 8.73
C PRO A 77 -0.79 -11.65 9.99
N HIS A 78 -0.68 -12.73 10.78
CA HIS A 78 0.13 -12.73 12.01
C HIS A 78 1.63 -12.57 11.73
N VAL A 79 2.12 -13.04 10.58
CA VAL A 79 3.53 -12.86 10.16
C VAL A 79 3.80 -11.40 9.82
N LEU A 80 2.88 -10.75 9.11
CA LEU A 80 2.97 -9.34 8.77
C LEU A 80 2.97 -8.47 10.03
N MET A 81 2.04 -8.75 10.96
CA MET A 81 1.96 -8.02 12.21
C MET A 81 3.22 -8.22 13.07
N ALA A 82 3.75 -9.44 13.17
CA ALA A 82 4.98 -9.71 13.91
C ALA A 82 6.19 -8.97 13.31
N ARG A 83 6.26 -8.83 11.98
CA ARG A 83 7.31 -8.02 11.30
C ARG A 83 7.16 -6.54 11.65
N TYR A 84 5.95 -6.01 11.56
CA TYR A 84 5.65 -4.62 11.88
C TYR A 84 6.03 -4.26 13.33
N LEU A 85 5.56 -5.05 14.31
CA LEU A 85 5.86 -4.84 15.73
C LEU A 85 7.36 -4.90 16.03
N ARG A 86 8.09 -5.84 15.39
CA ARG A 86 9.55 -5.93 15.52
C ARG A 86 10.26 -4.69 15.00
N GLY A 87 9.76 -4.11 13.91
CA GLY A 87 10.25 -2.84 13.36
C GLY A 87 10.13 -1.71 14.37
N LEU A 88 8.93 -1.52 14.94
CA LEU A 88 8.66 -0.49 15.96
C LEU A 88 9.57 -0.61 17.20
N MET A 89 9.78 -1.85 17.68
CA MET A 89 10.65 -2.09 18.84
C MET A 89 12.13 -1.86 18.54
N SER A 90 12.53 -1.88 17.26
CA SER A 90 13.92 -1.64 16.85
C SER A 90 14.21 -0.15 16.66
N THR A 91 13.22 0.64 16.26
CA THR A 91 13.34 2.11 16.15
C THR A 91 13.39 2.81 17.51
N GLY A 92 12.72 2.27 18.54
CA GLY A 92 12.72 2.83 19.90
C GLY A 92 14.03 2.67 20.68
N ARG A 93 15.04 1.97 20.15
CA ARG A 93 16.34 1.75 20.83
C ARG A 93 17.44 2.74 20.45
N LYS A 94 17.15 3.74 19.60
CA LYS A 94 18.13 4.76 19.16
C LYS A 94 18.07 6.10 19.90
N GLU A 95 17.21 6.22 20.91
CA GLU A 95 17.16 7.38 21.80
C GLU A 95 17.37 6.89 23.24
N GLY A 96 18.64 6.78 23.64
CA GLY A 96 19.07 6.37 24.97
C GLY A 96 20.57 6.56 25.16
#